data_AF-A0A0M3JQV2-F1
#
_entry.id   AF-A0A0M3JQV2-F1
#
_cell.length_a   1.000
_cell.length_b   1.000
_cell.length_c   1.000
_cell.angle_alpha   90.00
_cell.angle_beta   90.00
_cell.angle_gamma   90.00
#
_symmetry.space_group_name_H-M   'P 1'
#
loop_
_entity.id
_entity.type
_entity.pdbx_description
1 polymer ?
#
loop_
_entity_poly.entity_id
_entity_poly.type
_entity_poly.pdbx_seq_one_letter_code
_entity_poly.pdbx_strand_id
1 'polypeptide(L)'
;MIRGELAATNWSYFDLKWEGRLRIILESVIGDADLYLSYTRKRPGIKVHEHDMLSMTCGLDVLDVPQSVKRPLHLGIYGHPSKSETSYKMLLVMVQKQDGEFEDDLNVSPELIELFGDDLQTDDYKFTFKETLFTILRFFFEVLIEILA
;
A
#
# COMPACT_ATOMS: atom_id res chain seq x y z
N MET A 1 1.27 -4.59 3.15
CA MET A 1 0.77 -3.20 3.09
C MET A 1 1.92 -2.24 3.34
N ILE A 2 2.01 -1.18 2.55
CA ILE A 2 3.01 -0.11 2.67
C ILE A 2 2.26 1.19 2.94
N ARG A 3 2.78 2.06 3.80
CA ARG A 3 2.25 3.41 4.05
C ARG A 3 3.31 4.44 3.69
N GLY A 4 2.89 5.63 3.29
CA GLY A 4 3.81 6.71 2.96
C GLY A 4 3.17 8.08 3.09
N GLU A 5 4.03 9.09 3.19
CA GLU A 5 3.68 10.49 3.24
C GLU A 5 4.51 11.26 2.21
N LEU A 6 3.88 12.23 1.56
CA LEU A 6 4.45 13.06 0.51
C LEU A 6 4.04 14.51 0.73
N ALA A 7 4.98 15.42 0.52
CA ALA A 7 4.64 16.82 0.30
C ALA A 7 4.10 17.02 -1.13
N ALA A 8 3.48 18.16 -1.38
CA ALA A 8 3.13 18.60 -2.72
C ALA A 8 4.30 18.42 -3.69
N THR A 9 4.06 17.84 -4.87
CA THR A 9 5.04 17.62 -5.94
C THR A 9 6.21 16.66 -5.64
N ASN A 10 6.17 15.95 -4.50
CA ASN A 10 7.17 14.93 -4.16
C ASN A 10 6.79 13.53 -4.63
N TRP A 11 7.79 12.64 -4.59
CA TRP A 11 7.68 11.27 -5.09
C TRP A 11 8.20 10.23 -4.10
N SER A 12 7.53 9.08 -4.08
CA SER A 12 8.06 7.82 -3.56
C SER A 12 8.29 6.85 -4.72
N TYR A 13 9.42 6.13 -4.74
CA TYR A 13 9.76 5.20 -5.80
C TYR A 13 10.02 3.78 -5.26
N PHE A 14 9.55 2.77 -5.99
CA PHE A 14 9.70 1.35 -5.65
C PHE A 14 10.11 0.52 -6.86
N ASP A 15 11.00 -0.45 -6.66
CA ASP A 15 11.35 -1.45 -7.66
C ASP A 15 10.70 -2.79 -7.31
N LEU A 16 9.78 -3.27 -8.16
CA LEU A 16 9.02 -4.50 -7.93
C LEU A 16 9.59 -5.61 -8.81
N LYS A 17 10.17 -6.63 -8.18
CA LYS A 17 10.87 -7.74 -8.86
C LYS A 17 10.02 -9.01 -9.02
N TRP A 18 8.79 -9.01 -8.52
CA TRP A 18 7.91 -10.18 -8.56
C TRP A 18 7.62 -10.58 -10.01
N GLU A 19 7.90 -11.84 -10.39
CA GLU A 19 7.79 -12.29 -11.79
C GLU A 19 6.37 -12.70 -12.20
N GLY A 20 5.48 -12.94 -11.26
CA GLY A 20 4.08 -13.28 -11.54
C GLY A 20 3.20 -12.05 -11.74
N ARG A 21 1.88 -12.28 -11.82
CA ARG A 21 0.88 -11.22 -11.93
C ARG A 21 0.84 -10.39 -10.64
N LEU A 22 0.51 -9.11 -10.78
CA LEU A 22 0.50 -8.17 -9.67
C LEU A 22 -0.69 -7.23 -9.79
N ARG A 23 -1.52 -7.13 -8.74
CA ARG A 23 -2.42 -5.99 -8.55
C ARG A 23 -1.79 -5.03 -7.55
N ILE A 24 -1.73 -3.75 -7.92
CA ILE A 24 -1.31 -2.65 -7.07
C ILE A 24 -2.57 -1.87 -6.72
N ILE A 25 -2.86 -1.73 -5.44
CA ILE A 25 -3.98 -0.95 -4.93
C ILE A 25 -3.40 0.17 -4.09
N LEU A 26 -3.72 1.41 -4.43
CA LEU A 26 -3.30 2.62 -3.73
C LEU A 26 -4.56 3.33 -3.23
N GLU A 27 -4.56 3.74 -1.97
CA GLU A 27 -5.59 4.58 -1.38
C GLU A 27 -4.96 5.87 -0.88
N SER A 28 -5.52 6.98 -1.32
CA SER A 28 -5.25 8.31 -0.75
C SER A 28 -5.97 8.45 0.59
N VAL A 29 -5.24 8.46 1.70
CA VAL A 29 -5.80 8.62 3.06
C VAL A 29 -6.02 10.10 3.37
N ILE A 30 -5.01 10.92 3.06
CA ILE A 30 -5.06 12.38 3.14
C ILE A 30 -4.48 12.91 1.83
N GLY A 31 -5.03 13.99 1.30
CA GLY A 31 -4.51 14.59 0.08
C GLY A 31 -4.93 13.80 -1.16
N ASP A 32 -3.99 13.60 -2.09
CA ASP A 32 -4.25 13.03 -3.41
C ASP A 32 -2.94 12.44 -3.96
N ALA A 33 -2.83 11.10 -3.90
CA ALA A 33 -1.66 10.33 -4.31
C ALA A 33 -1.94 9.64 -5.65
N ASP A 34 -1.14 9.97 -6.66
CA ASP A 34 -1.28 9.41 -8.00
C ASP A 34 -0.27 8.26 -8.22
N LEU A 35 -0.71 7.21 -8.93
CA LEU A 35 0.07 6.00 -9.19
C LEU A 35 0.62 5.98 -10.62
N TYR A 36 1.93 5.79 -10.78
CA TYR A 36 2.61 5.68 -12.08
C TYR A 36 3.52 4.46 -12.11
N LEU A 37 3.48 3.68 -13.19
CA LEU A 37 4.29 2.47 -13.34
C LEU A 37 5.03 2.50 -14.68
N SER A 38 6.29 2.08 -14.69
CA SER A 38 7.06 1.85 -15.92
C SER A 38 7.79 0.50 -15.88
N TYR A 39 7.94 -0.10 -17.04
CA TYR A 39 8.68 -1.35 -17.26
C TYR A 39 10.14 -1.11 -17.67
N THR A 40 10.49 0.14 -17.99
CA THR A 40 11.78 0.50 -18.56
C THR A 40 12.45 1.66 -17.83
N ARG A 41 11.67 2.61 -17.32
CA ARG A 41 12.18 3.83 -16.69
C ARG A 41 12.16 3.69 -15.17
N LYS A 42 13.35 3.73 -14.56
CA LYS A 42 13.52 3.62 -13.09
C LYS A 42 12.74 4.64 -12.26
N ARG A 43 12.46 5.80 -12.82
CA ARG A 43 11.68 6.86 -12.19
C ARG A 43 10.61 7.29 -13.16
N PRO A 44 9.42 6.66 -13.12
CA PRO A 44 8.33 7.12 -13.93
C PRO A 44 7.93 8.55 -13.54
N GLY A 45 7.33 9.26 -14.49
CA GLY A 45 6.94 10.65 -14.34
C GLY A 45 5.55 10.92 -14.90
N ILE A 46 5.07 12.15 -14.70
CA ILE A 46 3.70 12.55 -15.05
C ILE A 46 3.49 12.60 -16.56
N LYS A 47 4.54 12.85 -17.35
CA LYS A 47 4.38 12.96 -18.81
C LYS A 47 4.09 11.58 -19.39
N VAL A 48 3.26 11.55 -20.44
CA VAL A 48 2.80 10.32 -21.11
C VAL A 48 3.92 9.37 -21.53
N HIS A 49 5.11 9.87 -21.87
CA HIS A 49 6.27 9.05 -22.28
C HIS A 49 7.19 8.67 -21.10
N GLU A 50 6.80 9.02 -19.88
CA GLU A 50 7.55 8.74 -18.66
C GLU A 50 6.96 7.58 -17.87
N HIS A 51 5.83 7.00 -18.26
CA HIS A 51 5.22 5.82 -17.66
C HIS A 51 4.59 4.91 -18.73
N ASP A 52 4.34 3.65 -18.37
CA ASP A 52 3.68 2.65 -19.20
C ASP A 52 2.24 2.40 -18.73
N MET A 53 1.95 2.59 -17.44
CA MET A 53 0.60 2.56 -16.86
C MET A 53 0.45 3.64 -15.78
N LEU A 54 -0.78 4.08 -15.53
CA LEU A 54 -1.10 5.04 -14.47
C LEU A 54 -2.53 4.87 -13.94
N SER A 55 -2.76 5.30 -12.70
CA SER A 55 -4.09 5.54 -12.13
C SER A 55 -4.01 6.80 -11.27
N MET A 56 -4.92 7.74 -11.47
CA MET A 56 -4.92 9.08 -10.85
C MET A 56 -6.34 9.49 -10.47
N THR A 57 -6.91 8.82 -9.47
CA THR A 57 -8.28 9.06 -9.02
C THR A 57 -8.27 9.64 -7.61
N CYS A 58 -9.30 10.41 -7.25
CA CYS A 58 -9.43 10.97 -5.89
C CYS A 58 -9.83 9.93 -4.83
N GLY A 59 -9.51 8.64 -5.02
CA GLY A 59 -10.02 7.52 -4.24
C GLY A 59 -9.10 6.30 -4.30
N LEU A 60 -9.66 5.15 -4.69
CA LEU A 60 -8.92 3.91 -4.80
C LEU A 60 -8.34 3.76 -6.21
N ASP A 61 -7.02 3.82 -6.32
CA ASP A 61 -6.27 3.62 -7.54
C ASP A 61 -5.83 2.16 -7.68
N VAL A 62 -6.12 1.54 -8.83
CA VAL A 62 -5.84 0.12 -9.05
C VAL A 62 -5.13 -0.08 -10.38
N LEU A 63 -4.01 -0.80 -10.35
CA LEU A 63 -3.30 -1.26 -11.54
C LEU A 63 -3.13 -2.77 -11.52
N ASP A 64 -3.59 -3.42 -12.58
CA ASP A 64 -3.36 -4.85 -12.85
C ASP A 64 -2.23 -5.03 -13.84
N VAL A 65 -1.14 -5.64 -13.38
CA VAL A 65 0.08 -5.85 -14.17
C VAL A 65 0.19 -7.33 -14.55
N PRO A 66 0.18 -7.65 -15.85
CA PRO A 66 0.30 -9.03 -16.29
C PRO A 66 1.70 -9.61 -16.01
N GLN A 67 1.79 -10.94 -15.98
CA GLN A 67 3.07 -11.64 -15.77
C GLN A 67 3.97 -11.57 -17.02
N SER A 68 3.40 -11.33 -18.19
CA SER A 68 4.13 -11.21 -19.47
C SER A 68 5.07 -9.99 -19.54
N VAL A 69 4.87 -8.99 -18.68
CA VAL A 69 5.65 -7.75 -18.74
C VAL A 69 7.05 -7.90 -18.15
N LYS A 70 8.04 -7.22 -18.75
CA LYS A 70 9.42 -7.25 -18.28
C LYS A 70 9.54 -6.70 -16.84
N ARG A 71 10.31 -7.42 -16.03
CA ARG A 71 10.68 -7.03 -14.65
C ARG A 71 12.13 -6.51 -14.60
N PRO A 72 12.52 -5.71 -13.60
CA PRO A 72 11.67 -5.15 -12.53
C PRO A 72 10.68 -4.11 -13.07
N LEU A 73 9.55 -3.96 -12.39
CA LEU A 73 8.64 -2.83 -12.58
C LEU A 73 9.13 -1.68 -11.71
N HIS A 74 9.04 -0.46 -12.25
CA HIS A 74 9.42 0.78 -11.59
C HIS A 74 8.16 1.56 -11.26
N LEU A 75 7.82 1.63 -9.98
CA LEU A 75 6.63 2.32 -9.49
C LEU A 75 7.01 3.69 -8.92
N GLY A 76 6.21 4.70 -9.26
CA GLY A 76 6.24 6.02 -8.66
C GLY A 76 4.88 6.35 -8.06
N ILE A 77 4.87 6.90 -6.86
CA ILE A 77 3.70 7.50 -6.22
C ILE A 77 3.99 8.98 -6.09
N TYR A 78 3.07 9.81 -6.60
CA TYR A 78 3.23 11.25 -6.69
C TYR A 78 2.22 11.98 -5.80
N GLY A 79 2.67 12.97 -5.04
CA GLY A 79 1.77 13.85 -4.28
C GLY A 79 1.27 14.98 -5.18
N HIS A 80 -0.04 15.01 -5.45
CA HIS A 80 -0.63 15.98 -6.36
C HIS A 80 -0.42 17.44 -5.84
N PRO A 81 -0.05 18.41 -6.71
CA PRO A 81 0.29 19.77 -6.28
C PRO A 81 -0.83 20.56 -5.62
N SER A 82 -2.09 20.14 -5.80
CA SER A 82 -3.25 20.80 -5.17
C SER A 82 -3.37 20.52 -3.67
N LYS A 83 -2.58 19.57 -3.14
CA LYS A 83 -2.60 19.15 -1.75
C LYS A 83 -1.23 19.44 -1.12
N SER A 84 -1.22 20.19 -0.02
CA SER A 84 0.02 20.53 0.69
C SER A 84 0.71 19.32 1.29
N GLU A 85 -0.08 18.37 1.76
CA GLU A 85 0.33 17.09 2.31
C GLU A 85 -0.50 15.97 1.69
N THR A 86 0.11 14.81 1.54
CA THR A 86 -0.53 13.61 1.03
C THR A 86 -0.03 12.42 1.82
N SER A 87 -0.95 11.57 2.27
CA SER A 87 -0.63 10.28 2.89
C SER A 87 -1.41 9.18 2.20
N TYR A 88 -0.79 8.02 2.05
CA TYR A 88 -1.37 6.92 1.29
C TYR A 88 -1.08 5.57 1.91
N LYS A 89 -1.92 4.59 1.54
CA LYS A 89 -1.70 3.17 1.78
C LYS A 89 -1.62 2.45 0.46
N MET A 90 -0.76 1.45 0.39
CA MET A 90 -0.60 0.61 -0.78
C MET A 90 -0.63 -0.87 -0.41
N LEU A 91 -1.43 -1.64 -1.13
CA LEU A 91 -1.49 -3.10 -1.08
C LEU A 91 -0.98 -3.68 -2.41
N LEU A 92 -0.12 -4.69 -2.29
CA LEU A 92 0.39 -5.45 -3.42
C LEU A 92 -0.19 -6.86 -3.33
N VAL A 93 -1.04 -7.23 -4.29
CA VAL A 93 -1.56 -8.61 -4.40
C VAL A 93 -0.71 -9.33 -5.46
N MET A 94 0.15 -10.22 -4.97
CA MET A 94 1.09 -10.97 -5.80
C MET A 94 0.53 -12.37 -6.08
N VAL A 95 0.37 -12.69 -7.35
CA VAL A 95 -0.02 -14.04 -7.78
C VAL A 95 1.16 -14.71 -8.44
N GLN A 96 1.35 -16.00 -8.15
CA GLN A 96 2.45 -16.78 -8.71
C GLN A 96 2.37 -16.82 -10.24
N LYS A 97 3.55 -16.88 -10.86
CA LYS A 97 3.66 -17.05 -12.30
C LYS A 97 3.08 -18.41 -12.70
N GLN A 98 2.32 -18.44 -13.78
CA GLN A 98 1.71 -19.65 -14.33
C GLN A 98 2.18 -19.88 -15.77
N ASP A 99 2.41 -21.14 -16.13
CA ASP A 99 2.89 -21.54 -17.47
C ASP A 99 1.72 -21.78 -18.45
N GLY A 100 0.73 -20.88 -18.46
CA GLY A 100 -0.43 -20.93 -19.35
C GLY A 100 -0.40 -19.84 -20.44
N GLU A 101 -1.03 -20.10 -21.58
CA GLU A 101 -1.21 -19.10 -22.65
C GLU A 101 -2.18 -17.97 -22.26
N PHE A 102 -3.07 -18.24 -21.29
CA PHE A 102 -4.08 -17.31 -20.82
C PHE A 102 -3.83 -16.93 -19.36
N GLU A 103 -4.00 -15.64 -19.05
CA GLU A 103 -4.01 -15.15 -17.69
C GLU A 103 -5.48 -15.04 -17.23
N ASP A 104 -5.83 -15.73 -16.15
CA ASP A 104 -7.17 -15.55 -15.54
C ASP A 104 -7.34 -14.11 -15.03
N ASP A 105 -8.57 -13.68 -14.80
CA ASP A 105 -8.80 -12.43 -14.08
C ASP A 105 -8.25 -12.53 -12.65
N LEU A 106 -7.61 -11.45 -12.18
CA LEU A 106 -7.21 -11.33 -10.79
C LEU A 106 -8.45 -11.04 -9.93
N ASN A 107 -9.10 -12.11 -9.47
CA ASN A 107 -10.24 -11.98 -8.57
C ASN A 107 -9.72 -11.78 -7.14
N VAL A 108 -9.58 -10.52 -6.73
CA VAL A 108 -9.24 -10.17 -5.34
C VAL A 108 -10.49 -10.32 -4.49
N SER A 109 -10.41 -11.13 -3.44
CA SER A 109 -11.54 -11.32 -2.52
C SER A 109 -11.99 -9.95 -1.97
N PRO A 110 -13.29 -9.65 -1.97
CA PRO A 110 -13.84 -8.46 -1.30
C PRO A 110 -13.34 -8.30 0.13
N GLU A 111 -13.14 -9.41 0.86
CA GLU A 111 -12.64 -9.42 2.23
C GLU A 111 -11.24 -8.79 2.35
N LEU A 112 -10.36 -8.96 1.35
CA LEU A 112 -9.02 -8.36 1.34
C LEU A 112 -9.07 -6.85 1.11
N ILE A 113 -10.07 -6.38 0.36
CA ILE A 113 -10.31 -4.96 0.11
C ILE A 113 -10.94 -4.32 1.36
N GLU A 114 -11.86 -5.01 2.03
CA GLU A 114 -12.42 -4.59 3.31
C GLU A 114 -11.36 -4.52 4.42
N LEU A 115 -10.50 -5.53 4.53
CA LEU A 115 -9.36 -5.51 5.48
C LEU A 115 -8.39 -4.35 5.21
N PHE A 116 -8.25 -3.95 3.94
CA PHE A 116 -7.42 -2.82 3.54
C PHE A 116 -8.07 -1.48 3.93
N GLY A 117 -9.39 -1.35 3.75
CA GLY A 117 -10.17 -0.18 4.16
C GLY A 117 -10.31 -0.01 5.68
N ASP A 118 -10.51 -1.10 6.43
CA ASP A 118 -10.74 -1.05 7.89
C ASP A 118 -9.50 -0.61 8.69
N ASP A 119 -8.31 -0.75 8.12
CA ASP A 119 -7.07 -0.27 8.73
C ASP A 119 -6.99 1.27 8.77
N LEU A 120 -8.03 1.98 8.29
CA LEU A 120 -8.28 3.42 8.46
C LEU A 120 -8.86 3.79 9.84
N GLN A 121 -9.38 2.83 10.61
CA GLN A 121 -9.96 3.10 11.94
C GLN A 121 -9.04 2.66 13.10
N THR A 122 -7.91 1.99 12.83
CA THR A 122 -7.12 1.30 13.86
C THR A 122 -6.06 2.14 14.56
N ASP A 123 -5.81 3.39 14.16
CA ASP A 123 -4.85 4.24 14.87
C ASP A 123 -5.35 4.67 16.26
N ASP A 124 -6.67 4.83 16.43
CA ASP A 124 -7.29 5.10 17.74
C ASP A 124 -7.38 3.83 18.62
N TYR A 125 -7.56 2.67 17.98
CA TYR A 125 -7.63 1.37 18.67
C TYR A 125 -6.26 0.87 19.16
N LYS A 126 -5.17 1.10 18.40
CA LYS A 126 -3.81 0.72 18.83
C LYS A 126 -3.34 1.50 20.05
N PHE A 127 -3.67 2.78 20.15
CA PHE A 127 -3.38 3.58 21.34
C PHE A 127 -4.13 3.03 22.55
N THR A 128 -5.43 2.77 22.39
CA THR A 128 -6.30 2.19 23.41
C THR A 128 -5.84 0.80 23.89
N PHE A 129 -5.44 -0.09 22.98
CA PHE A 129 -4.99 -1.43 23.34
C PHE A 129 -3.63 -1.43 24.06
N LYS A 130 -2.69 -0.53 23.70
CA LYS A 130 -1.41 -0.41 24.43
C LYS A 130 -1.61 0.04 25.87
N GLU A 131 -2.45 1.04 26.10
CA GLU A 131 -2.76 1.52 27.45
C GLU A 131 -3.50 0.45 28.27
N THR A 132 -4.42 -0.28 27.63
CA THR A 132 -5.14 -1.40 28.27
C THR A 132 -4.19 -2.55 28.63
N LEU A 133 -3.31 -2.94 27.69
CA LEU A 133 -2.32 -4.01 27.92
C LEU A 133 -1.32 -3.62 29.01
N PHE A 134 -0.84 -2.38 29.03
CA PHE A 134 0.05 -1.88 30.08
C PHE A 134 -0.62 -1.93 31.46
N THR A 135 -1.90 -1.53 31.53
CA THR A 135 -2.69 -1.58 32.77
C THR A 135 -2.86 -3.01 33.27
N ILE A 136 -3.19 -3.95 32.37
CA ILE A 136 -3.34 -5.36 32.70
C ILE A 136 -2.01 -5.97 33.16
N LEU A 137 -0.92 -5.72 32.43
CA LEU A 137 0.41 -6.20 32.79
C LEU A 137 0.84 -5.66 34.16
N ARG A 138 0.62 -4.37 34.41
CA ARG A 138 0.90 -3.73 35.70
C ARG A 138 0.15 -4.42 36.84
N PHE A 139 -1.15 -4.67 36.66
CA PHE A 139 -1.96 -5.38 37.65
C PHE A 139 -1.41 -6.78 37.93
N PHE A 140 -1.05 -7.54 36.89
CA PHE A 140 -0.42 -8.85 37.07
C PHE A 140 0.91 -8.77 37.84
N PHE A 141 1.74 -7.77 37.56
CA PHE A 141 2.99 -7.58 38.31
C PHE A 141 2.75 -7.19 39.76
N GLU A 142 1.78 -6.32 40.05
CA GLU A 142 1.42 -5.95 41.43
C GLU A 142 0.95 -7.18 42.23
N VAL A 143 0.10 -8.03 41.63
CA VAL A 143 -0.35 -9.29 42.24
C VAL A 143 0.80 -10.29 42.45
N LEU A 144 1.67 -10.45 41.44
CA LEU A 144 2.82 -11.37 41.56
C LEU A 144 3.81 -10.93 42.63
N ILE A 145 4.03 -9.62 42.80
CA ILE A 145 4.88 -9.08 43.87
C ILE A 145 4.25 -9.35 45.24
N GLU A 146 2.93 -9.17 45.39
CA GLU A 146 2.23 -9.43 46.65
C GLU A 146 2.27 -10.92 47.04
N ILE A 147 2.26 -11.84 46.07
CA ILE A 147 2.36 -13.29 46.33
C ILE A 147 3.79 -13.72 46.69
N LEU A 148 4.80 -13.00 46.19
CA LEU A 148 6.22 -13.34 46.39
C LEU A 148 6.87 -12.61 47.58
N ALA A 149 6.20 -11.63 48.17
CA ALA A 149 6.63 -10.89 49.37
C ALA A 149 6.10 -11.52 50.65
#